data_AF-A0A8K0X6F4-F1
#
_entry.id   AF-A0A8K0X6F4-F1
#
_cell.length_a   1.000
_cell.length_b   1.000
_cell.length_c   1.000
_cell.angle_alpha   90.00
_cell.angle_beta   90.00
_cell.angle_gamma   90.00
#
_symmetry.space_group_name_H-M   'P 1'
#
loop_
_entity.id
_entity.type
_entity.pdbx_description
1 polymer ?
#
loop_
_entity_poly.entity_id
_entity_poly.type
_entity_poly.pdbx_seq_one_letter_code
_entity_poly.pdbx_strand_id
1 'polypeptide(L)'
;MDVPNPRRVLALASSDQSHILSRVLKDLTGTAPEPTTSTSTGPSLAGITHMLPLKTAYYTTSVPIWIDLVDEPAEWAETFLSPEAREVLGVLGGVAVVFPMDGGDEAAQKLIREAGRVVQEGLGGWGWDGVGLGIGVGEGTADAADKWEGLCGESGLEFVHVRGGEKDKGKNEFGEKMGIARVLEALEANDWAQLDDGVGESDGEAGYDDGDVLDPESLEFGFDKTDFEGLKRAIWGLDDEAGEGSAEDGKQKTSDGKQEEDVLGEEEVEKLEVMMRKLQAVRDLSAGMPEEERKRLAARAVGEVMKDF
;
A
#
# COMPACT_ATOMS: atom_id res chain seq x y z
N MET A 1 -16.01 -6.41 18.75
CA MET A 1 -15.84 -4.95 18.78
C MET A 1 -16.56 -4.37 17.57
N ASP A 2 -17.25 -3.24 17.72
CA ASP A 2 -17.83 -2.53 16.58
C ASP A 2 -16.83 -1.45 16.12
N VAL A 3 -16.62 -1.32 14.81
CA VAL A 3 -15.74 -0.30 14.24
C VAL A 3 -16.61 0.87 13.77
N PRO A 4 -16.72 1.98 14.53
CA PRO A 4 -17.45 3.16 14.08
C PRO A 4 -16.68 3.82 12.93
N ASN A 5 -17.39 4.22 11.87
CA ASN A 5 -16.84 4.89 10.68
C ASN A 5 -15.63 4.16 10.05
N PRO A 6 -15.82 2.94 9.51
CA PRO A 6 -14.72 2.21 8.92
C PRO A 6 -14.13 2.95 7.71
N ARG A 7 -12.82 2.73 7.46
CA ARG A 7 -12.16 3.02 6.19
C ARG A 7 -12.89 2.33 5.04
N ARG A 8 -12.62 2.77 3.82
CA ARG A 8 -13.40 2.40 2.63
C ARG A 8 -12.60 1.55 1.66
N VAL A 9 -13.30 0.76 0.86
CA VAL A 9 -12.72 0.03 -0.28
C VAL A 9 -13.03 0.79 -1.55
N LEU A 10 -12.03 1.03 -2.39
CA LEU A 10 -12.22 1.50 -3.76
C LEU A 10 -12.19 0.30 -4.71
N ALA A 11 -13.34 -0.03 -5.31
CA ALA A 11 -13.48 -1.10 -6.27
C ALA A 11 -13.50 -0.54 -7.70
N LEU A 12 -12.50 -0.92 -8.48
CA LEU A 12 -12.22 -0.43 -9.82
C LEU A 12 -12.48 -1.52 -10.85
N ALA A 13 -13.09 -1.15 -11.97
CA ALA A 13 -13.08 -1.96 -13.18
C ALA A 13 -13.08 -1.05 -14.41
N SER A 14 -12.71 -1.60 -15.56
CA SER A 14 -12.91 -0.91 -16.83
C SER A 14 -14.40 -0.70 -17.08
N SER A 15 -14.79 0.42 -17.69
CA SER A 15 -16.21 0.78 -17.90
C SER A 15 -17.01 -0.27 -18.69
N ASP A 16 -16.36 -0.98 -19.61
CA ASP A 16 -16.93 -2.09 -20.37
C ASP A 16 -17.10 -3.40 -19.54
N GLN A 17 -16.42 -3.49 -18.39
CA GLN A 17 -16.40 -4.66 -17.50
C GLN A 17 -17.27 -4.51 -16.24
N SER A 18 -18.18 -3.53 -16.23
CA SER A 18 -19.12 -3.28 -15.12
C SER A 18 -19.92 -4.51 -14.67
N HIS A 19 -20.25 -5.41 -15.60
CA HIS A 19 -20.97 -6.64 -15.31
C HIS A 19 -20.14 -7.65 -14.50
N ILE A 20 -18.83 -7.72 -14.73
CA ILE A 20 -17.90 -8.59 -13.98
C ILE A 20 -17.76 -8.05 -12.56
N LEU A 21 -17.55 -6.74 -12.41
CA LEU A 21 -17.49 -6.07 -11.12
C LEU A 21 -18.76 -6.30 -10.30
N SER A 22 -19.94 -6.09 -10.90
CA SER A 22 -21.23 -6.32 -10.25
C SER A 22 -21.38 -7.77 -9.77
N ARG A 23 -20.91 -8.75 -10.56
CA ARG A 23 -20.91 -10.16 -10.17
C ARG A 23 -20.00 -10.42 -8.97
N VAL A 24 -18.76 -9.93 -8.98
CA VAL A 24 -17.82 -10.09 -7.86
C VAL A 24 -18.39 -9.47 -6.59
N LEU A 25 -18.95 -8.26 -6.67
CA LEU A 25 -19.56 -7.58 -5.53
C LEU A 25 -20.79 -8.33 -5.01
N LYS A 26 -21.61 -8.91 -5.90
CA LYS A 26 -22.71 -9.78 -5.50
C LYS A 26 -22.23 -11.02 -4.77
N ASP A 27 -21.19 -11.67 -5.26
CA ASP A 27 -20.64 -12.88 -4.63
C ASP A 27 -19.98 -12.55 -3.28
N LEU A 28 -19.36 -11.36 -3.16
CA LEU A 28 -18.69 -10.90 -1.94
C LEU A 28 -19.67 -10.43 -0.85
N THR A 29 -20.69 -9.65 -1.23
CA THR A 29 -21.64 -9.02 -0.27
C THR A 29 -22.96 -9.75 -0.12
N GLY A 30 -23.25 -10.72 -1.01
CA GLY A 30 -24.54 -11.39 -1.13
C GLY A 30 -25.59 -10.60 -1.91
N THR A 31 -25.36 -9.32 -2.24
CA THR A 31 -26.30 -8.46 -2.99
C THR A 31 -25.61 -7.74 -4.14
N ALA A 32 -26.28 -7.59 -5.28
CA ALA A 32 -25.71 -6.85 -6.40
C ALA A 32 -25.89 -5.35 -6.18
N PRO A 33 -24.91 -4.51 -6.54
CA PRO A 33 -25.09 -3.07 -6.53
C PRO A 33 -26.17 -2.67 -7.55
N GLU A 34 -27.08 -1.78 -7.16
CA GLU A 34 -28.15 -1.30 -8.02
C GLU A 34 -27.67 -0.10 -8.83
N PRO A 35 -27.73 -0.13 -10.18
CA PRO A 35 -27.26 0.98 -10.99
C PRO A 35 -28.15 2.21 -10.80
N THR A 36 -27.53 3.39 -10.70
CA THR A 36 -28.26 4.65 -10.58
C THR A 36 -28.66 5.14 -11.97
N THR A 37 -29.89 5.67 -12.08
CA THR A 37 -30.39 6.29 -13.32
C THR A 37 -30.08 7.79 -13.41
N SER A 38 -29.17 8.28 -12.57
CA SER A 38 -28.94 9.71 -12.34
C SER A 38 -28.04 10.37 -13.41
N THR A 39 -27.46 9.60 -14.32
CA THR A 39 -26.56 10.11 -15.37
C THR A 39 -27.31 10.26 -16.70
N SER A 40 -26.89 11.24 -17.51
CA SER A 40 -27.46 11.53 -18.83
C SER A 40 -27.21 10.43 -19.87
N THR A 41 -26.38 9.43 -19.54
CA THR A 41 -25.91 8.35 -20.42
C THR A 41 -26.59 7.00 -20.16
N GLY A 42 -27.53 6.92 -19.21
CA GLY A 42 -28.22 5.67 -18.85
C GLY A 42 -27.72 5.06 -17.53
N PRO A 43 -28.26 3.90 -17.10
CA PRO A 43 -27.92 3.31 -15.81
C PRO A 43 -26.43 2.98 -15.68
N SER A 44 -25.76 3.46 -14.62
CA SER A 44 -24.33 3.23 -14.36
C SER A 44 -24.07 2.83 -12.90
N LEU A 45 -22.97 2.09 -12.67
CA LEU A 45 -22.49 1.71 -11.34
C LEU A 45 -21.42 2.67 -10.78
N ALA A 46 -20.86 3.55 -11.61
CA ALA A 46 -19.81 4.48 -11.18
C ALA A 46 -20.33 5.49 -10.15
N GLY A 47 -19.51 5.77 -9.13
CA GLY A 47 -19.84 6.70 -8.04
C GLY A 47 -20.85 6.15 -7.03
N ILE A 48 -21.21 4.86 -7.10
CA ILE A 48 -22.12 4.22 -6.15
C ILE A 48 -21.33 3.71 -4.95
N THR A 49 -21.94 3.82 -3.77
CA THR A 49 -21.46 3.15 -2.56
C THR A 49 -22.28 1.88 -2.32
N HIS A 50 -21.61 0.74 -2.24
CA HIS A 50 -22.19 -0.55 -1.89
C HIS A 50 -21.67 -1.02 -0.52
N MET A 51 -22.50 -1.69 0.28
CA MET A 51 -22.12 -2.03 1.65
C MET A 51 -21.62 -3.48 1.76
N LEU A 52 -20.43 -3.65 2.32
CA LEU A 52 -19.84 -4.95 2.63
C LEU A 52 -19.96 -5.24 4.13
N PRO A 53 -20.88 -6.12 4.54
CA PRO A 53 -20.95 -6.57 5.93
C PRO A 53 -19.79 -7.55 6.22
N LEU A 54 -18.89 -7.17 7.12
CA LEU A 54 -17.82 -8.02 7.62
C LEU A 54 -18.12 -8.47 9.05
N LYS A 55 -17.97 -9.77 9.29
CA LYS A 55 -18.19 -10.37 10.61
C LYS A 55 -17.14 -11.42 10.91
N THR A 56 -16.21 -11.05 11.79
CA THR A 56 -15.15 -11.94 12.27
C THR A 56 -15.37 -12.30 13.74
N ALA A 57 -14.48 -13.10 14.31
CA ALA A 57 -14.47 -13.36 15.75
C ALA A 57 -14.06 -12.11 16.57
N TYR A 58 -13.39 -11.14 15.94
CA TYR A 58 -12.77 -10.00 16.61
C TYR A 58 -13.62 -8.73 16.46
N TYR A 59 -14.21 -8.51 15.28
CA TYR A 59 -15.00 -7.32 15.00
C TYR A 59 -16.22 -7.61 14.11
N THR A 60 -17.15 -6.66 14.10
CA THR A 60 -18.25 -6.61 13.15
C THR A 60 -18.34 -5.18 12.63
N THR A 61 -18.42 -5.02 11.31
CA THR A 61 -18.54 -3.70 10.68
C THR A 61 -19.20 -3.80 9.31
N SER A 62 -19.62 -2.66 8.77
CA SER A 62 -20.14 -2.53 7.41
C SER A 62 -19.24 -1.59 6.63
N VAL A 63 -18.33 -2.14 5.85
CA VAL A 63 -17.34 -1.39 5.06
C VAL A 63 -18.00 -0.81 3.81
N PRO A 64 -17.92 0.51 3.56
CA PRO A 64 -18.37 1.10 2.31
C PRO A 64 -17.41 0.74 1.18
N ILE A 65 -17.95 0.17 0.10
CA ILE A 65 -17.28 -0.04 -1.18
C ILE A 65 -17.68 1.09 -2.12
N TRP A 66 -16.73 1.95 -2.46
CA TRP A 66 -16.86 2.91 -3.54
C TRP A 66 -16.58 2.24 -4.86
N ILE A 67 -17.54 2.32 -5.78
CA ILE A 67 -17.44 1.71 -7.10
C ILE A 67 -17.05 2.79 -8.11
N ASP A 68 -15.97 2.55 -8.84
CA ASP A 68 -15.57 3.41 -9.95
C ASP A 68 -15.36 2.60 -11.23
N LEU A 69 -15.78 3.18 -12.34
CA LEU A 69 -15.66 2.60 -13.67
C LEU A 69 -14.76 3.49 -14.51
N VAL A 70 -13.67 2.91 -15.00
CA VAL A 70 -12.55 3.66 -15.57
C VAL A 70 -12.46 3.42 -17.07
N ASP A 71 -12.55 4.50 -17.86
CA ASP A 71 -12.30 4.48 -19.31
C ASP A 71 -10.84 4.80 -19.63
N GLU A 72 -10.27 5.82 -18.97
CA GLU A 72 -8.88 6.26 -19.16
C GLU A 72 -8.08 6.18 -17.85
N PRO A 73 -7.37 5.06 -17.59
CA PRO A 73 -6.71 4.84 -16.31
C PRO A 73 -5.66 5.90 -15.92
N ALA A 74 -4.97 6.49 -16.90
CA ALA A 74 -3.94 7.48 -16.63
C ALA A 74 -4.54 8.79 -16.12
N GLU A 75 -5.61 9.30 -16.76
CA GLU A 75 -6.32 10.50 -16.32
C GLU A 75 -7.00 10.27 -14.96
N TRP A 76 -7.51 9.06 -14.74
CA TRP A 76 -8.06 8.64 -13.45
C TRP A 76 -7.00 8.71 -12.34
N ALA A 77 -5.81 8.14 -12.56
CA ALA A 77 -4.74 8.17 -11.57
C ALA A 77 -4.23 9.59 -11.30
N GLU A 78 -4.09 10.43 -12.34
CA GLU A 78 -3.75 11.84 -12.19
C GLU A 78 -4.75 12.58 -11.31
N THR A 79 -6.05 12.30 -11.46
CA THR A 79 -7.10 12.89 -10.63
C THR A 79 -6.97 12.46 -9.17
N PHE A 80 -6.73 11.17 -8.91
CA PHE A 80 -6.55 10.66 -7.54
C PHE A 80 -5.24 11.11 -6.89
N LEU A 81 -4.21 11.40 -7.68
CA LEU A 81 -2.92 11.92 -7.20
C LEU A 81 -2.89 13.45 -7.08
N SER A 82 -3.99 14.12 -7.42
CA SER A 82 -4.12 15.56 -7.23
C SER A 82 -4.17 15.94 -5.74
N PRO A 83 -3.68 17.13 -5.34
CA PRO A 83 -3.78 17.60 -3.96
C PRO A 83 -5.21 17.61 -3.42
N GLU A 84 -6.19 17.86 -4.30
CA GLU A 84 -7.61 17.91 -3.95
C GLU A 84 -8.17 16.54 -3.56
N ALA A 85 -7.58 15.44 -4.06
CA ALA A 85 -7.99 14.08 -3.75
C ALA A 85 -7.36 13.51 -2.48
N ARG A 86 -6.50 14.26 -1.77
CA ARG A 86 -5.80 13.79 -0.56
C ARG A 86 -6.76 13.32 0.53
N GLU A 87 -7.86 14.04 0.76
CA GLU A 87 -8.89 13.65 1.74
C GLU A 87 -9.60 12.35 1.33
N VAL A 88 -9.79 12.13 0.02
CA VAL A 88 -10.40 10.92 -0.53
C VAL A 88 -9.47 9.71 -0.33
N LEU A 89 -8.18 9.89 -0.60
CA LEU A 89 -7.16 8.85 -0.39
C LEU A 89 -6.99 8.49 1.09
N GLY A 90 -6.99 9.47 1.99
CA GLY A 90 -6.81 9.25 3.42
C GLY A 90 -7.87 8.36 4.07
N VAL A 91 -9.05 8.22 3.45
CA VAL A 91 -10.12 7.34 3.97
C VAL A 91 -10.11 5.93 3.36
N LEU A 92 -9.22 5.63 2.41
CA LEU A 92 -9.11 4.31 1.79
C LEU A 92 -8.32 3.36 2.68
N GLY A 93 -8.93 2.21 2.98
CA GLY A 93 -8.31 1.06 3.63
C GLY A 93 -8.21 -0.15 2.71
N GLY A 94 -8.79 -0.08 1.51
CA GLY A 94 -8.56 -1.09 0.49
C GLY A 94 -8.76 -0.58 -0.92
N VAL A 95 -8.06 -1.20 -1.87
CA VAL A 95 -8.19 -0.98 -3.31
C VAL A 95 -8.34 -2.33 -3.98
N ALA A 96 -9.40 -2.52 -4.77
CA ALA A 96 -9.69 -3.79 -5.46
C ALA A 96 -9.90 -3.53 -6.95
N VAL A 97 -9.02 -4.05 -7.80
CA VAL A 97 -9.12 -3.94 -9.26
C VAL A 97 -9.69 -5.24 -9.83
N VAL A 98 -10.84 -5.19 -10.48
CA VAL A 98 -11.52 -6.35 -11.06
C VAL A 98 -11.37 -6.36 -12.58
N PHE A 99 -10.88 -7.47 -13.13
CA PHE A 99 -10.63 -7.60 -14.57
C PHE A 99 -10.89 -9.02 -15.10
N PRO A 100 -11.24 -9.18 -16.39
CA PRO A 100 -11.40 -10.49 -17.03
C PRO A 100 -10.06 -11.20 -17.26
N MET A 101 -10.05 -12.53 -17.16
CA MET A 101 -8.88 -13.38 -17.42
C MET A 101 -8.69 -13.72 -18.91
N ASP A 102 -9.75 -13.64 -19.72
CA ASP A 102 -9.85 -14.22 -21.07
C ASP A 102 -9.83 -13.19 -22.22
N GLY A 103 -9.79 -11.89 -21.92
CA GLY A 103 -9.68 -10.86 -22.95
C GLY A 103 -9.71 -9.46 -22.36
N GLY A 104 -8.70 -8.64 -22.68
CA GLY A 104 -8.55 -7.30 -22.12
C GLY A 104 -7.15 -6.97 -21.62
N ASP A 105 -6.15 -7.79 -21.98
CA ASP A 105 -4.78 -7.70 -21.51
C ASP A 105 -4.25 -6.28 -21.38
N GLU A 106 -4.34 -5.44 -22.40
CA GLU A 106 -3.71 -4.11 -22.37
C GLU A 106 -4.47 -3.11 -21.50
N ALA A 107 -5.80 -3.05 -21.61
CA ALA A 107 -6.62 -2.12 -20.82
C ALA A 107 -6.59 -2.49 -19.33
N ALA A 108 -6.74 -3.78 -19.00
CA ALA A 108 -6.62 -4.27 -17.63
C ALA A 108 -5.20 -4.09 -17.08
N GLN A 109 -4.15 -4.33 -17.91
CA GLN A 109 -2.77 -4.05 -17.49
C GLN A 109 -2.56 -2.57 -17.20
N LYS A 110 -3.08 -1.68 -18.05
CA LYS A 110 -3.00 -0.23 -17.84
C LYS A 110 -3.72 0.15 -16.53
N LEU A 111 -4.93 -0.36 -16.32
CA LEU A 111 -5.69 -0.10 -15.09
C LEU A 111 -4.97 -0.56 -13.83
N ILE A 112 -4.40 -1.78 -13.83
CA ILE A 112 -3.64 -2.31 -12.68
C ILE A 112 -2.41 -1.45 -12.40
N ARG A 113 -1.66 -1.04 -13.44
CA ARG A 113 -0.47 -0.19 -13.28
C ARG A 113 -0.83 1.17 -12.71
N GLU A 114 -1.87 1.82 -13.22
CA GLU A 114 -2.30 3.13 -12.75
C GLU A 114 -2.92 3.06 -11.34
N ALA A 115 -3.67 2.01 -11.02
CA ALA A 115 -4.12 1.76 -9.65
C ALA A 115 -2.93 1.52 -8.69
N GLY A 116 -1.93 0.75 -9.13
CA GLY A 116 -0.69 0.55 -8.37
C GLY A 116 0.11 1.83 -8.17
N ARG A 117 0.09 2.73 -9.16
CA ARG A 117 0.67 4.07 -9.04
C ARG A 117 -0.04 4.89 -7.95
N VAL A 118 -1.37 4.86 -7.89
CA VAL A 118 -2.14 5.51 -6.81
C VAL A 118 -1.82 4.89 -5.45
N VAL A 119 -1.64 3.57 -5.37
CA VAL A 119 -1.23 2.90 -4.12
C VAL A 119 0.17 3.33 -3.68
N GLN A 120 1.13 3.36 -4.61
CA GLN A 120 2.54 3.68 -4.33
C GLN A 120 2.75 5.17 -4.02
N GLU A 121 2.24 6.06 -4.88
CA GLU A 121 2.47 7.50 -4.77
C GLU A 121 1.43 8.19 -3.87
N GLY A 122 0.18 7.72 -3.88
CA GLY A 122 -0.94 8.40 -3.20
C GLY A 122 -1.26 7.86 -1.81
N LEU A 123 -1.18 6.54 -1.61
CA LEU A 123 -1.54 5.89 -0.34
C LEU A 123 -0.34 5.64 0.58
N GLY A 124 0.88 5.95 0.13
CA GLY A 124 2.11 5.83 0.91
C GLY A 124 2.92 4.57 0.63
N GLY A 125 2.56 3.79 -0.41
CA GLY A 125 3.30 2.63 -0.87
C GLY A 125 3.48 1.60 0.25
N TRP A 126 4.72 1.23 0.55
CA TRP A 126 5.03 0.25 1.61
C TRP A 126 4.60 0.68 3.01
N GLY A 127 4.43 1.98 3.25
CA GLY A 127 3.95 2.50 4.53
C GLY A 127 2.43 2.41 4.69
N TRP A 128 1.71 2.13 3.58
CA TRP A 128 0.28 1.96 3.60
C TRP A 128 -0.10 0.65 4.28
N ASP A 129 -1.02 0.74 5.22
CA ASP A 129 -1.51 -0.37 6.05
C ASP A 129 -2.84 -0.95 5.55
N GLY A 130 -3.28 -0.54 4.35
CA GLY A 130 -4.47 -1.06 3.71
C GLY A 130 -4.21 -2.28 2.84
N VAL A 131 -5.29 -2.78 2.21
CA VAL A 131 -5.24 -4.00 1.39
C VAL A 131 -5.44 -3.69 -0.10
N GLY A 132 -4.45 -4.07 -0.92
CA GLY A 132 -4.51 -4.00 -2.38
C GLY A 132 -4.84 -5.36 -3.00
N LEU A 133 -5.85 -5.45 -3.87
CA LEU A 133 -6.30 -6.69 -4.51
C LEU A 133 -6.42 -6.53 -6.03
N GLY A 134 -5.86 -7.48 -6.78
CA GLY A 134 -6.11 -7.69 -8.20
C GLY A 134 -6.97 -8.94 -8.41
N ILE A 135 -8.22 -8.78 -8.81
CA ILE A 135 -9.21 -9.87 -8.90
C ILE A 135 -9.41 -10.22 -10.38
N GLY A 136 -8.73 -11.28 -10.83
CA GLY A 136 -8.90 -11.83 -12.17
C GLY A 136 -10.09 -12.77 -12.23
N VAL A 137 -11.08 -12.49 -13.07
CA VAL A 137 -12.33 -13.27 -13.17
C VAL A 137 -12.40 -14.04 -14.48
N GLY A 138 -12.72 -15.33 -14.41
CA GLY A 138 -12.92 -16.19 -15.58
C GLY A 138 -11.92 -17.34 -15.66
N GLU A 139 -11.98 -18.09 -16.75
CA GLU A 139 -11.01 -19.15 -17.00
C GLU A 139 -9.67 -18.57 -17.47
N GLY A 140 -8.57 -19.18 -17.06
CA GLY A 140 -7.22 -18.77 -17.44
C GLY A 140 -6.26 -19.94 -17.32
N THR A 141 -5.20 -19.94 -18.13
CA THR A 141 -4.09 -20.90 -18.02
C THR A 141 -3.23 -20.56 -16.79
N ALA A 142 -2.39 -21.50 -16.34
CA ALA A 142 -1.41 -21.23 -15.29
C ALA A 142 -0.48 -20.07 -15.70
N ASP A 143 0.07 -20.11 -16.92
CA ASP A 143 0.93 -19.04 -17.45
C ASP A 143 0.26 -17.66 -17.44
N ALA A 144 -1.05 -17.59 -17.68
CA ALA A 144 -1.79 -16.34 -17.61
C ALA A 144 -1.95 -15.87 -16.16
N ALA A 145 -2.26 -16.78 -15.23
CA ALA A 145 -2.33 -16.47 -13.80
C ALA A 145 -0.98 -15.96 -13.28
N ASP A 146 0.13 -16.62 -13.60
CA ASP A 146 1.49 -16.21 -13.19
C ASP A 146 1.84 -14.80 -13.72
N LYS A 147 1.45 -14.49 -14.95
CA LYS A 147 1.63 -13.15 -15.54
C LYS A 147 0.86 -12.09 -14.74
N TRP A 148 -0.40 -12.36 -14.40
CA TRP A 148 -1.23 -11.42 -13.64
C TRP A 148 -0.76 -11.28 -12.19
N GLU A 149 -0.29 -12.36 -11.58
CA GLU A 149 0.32 -12.36 -10.26
C GLU A 149 1.54 -11.44 -10.22
N GLY A 150 2.47 -11.59 -11.17
CA GLY A 150 3.63 -10.72 -11.28
C GLY A 150 3.25 -9.24 -11.45
N LEU A 151 2.27 -8.95 -12.32
CA LEU A 151 1.82 -7.57 -12.55
C LEU A 151 1.14 -6.94 -11.32
N CYS A 152 0.27 -7.69 -10.64
CA CYS A 152 -0.40 -7.22 -9.42
C CYS A 152 0.63 -6.99 -8.32
N GLY A 153 1.55 -7.93 -8.10
CA GLY A 153 2.61 -7.81 -7.11
C GLY A 153 3.53 -6.62 -7.38
N GLU A 154 3.92 -6.40 -8.63
CA GLU A 154 4.69 -5.21 -9.02
C GLU A 154 3.93 -3.90 -8.79
N SER A 155 2.60 -3.95 -8.74
CA SER A 155 1.70 -2.81 -8.51
C SER A 155 1.32 -2.63 -7.04
N GLY A 156 1.78 -3.50 -6.12
CA GLY A 156 1.41 -3.47 -4.70
C GLY A 156 0.03 -4.08 -4.41
N LEU A 157 -0.44 -4.98 -5.28
CA LEU A 157 -1.72 -5.68 -5.17
C LEU A 157 -1.49 -7.19 -5.03
N GLU A 158 -2.26 -7.85 -4.17
CA GLU A 158 -2.32 -9.31 -4.11
C GLU A 158 -3.26 -9.82 -5.22
N PHE A 159 -2.79 -10.76 -6.04
CA PHE A 159 -3.60 -11.36 -7.09
C PHE A 159 -4.49 -12.49 -6.56
N VAL A 160 -5.78 -12.45 -6.90
CA VAL A 160 -6.75 -13.52 -6.61
C VAL A 160 -7.47 -13.93 -7.88
N HIS A 161 -7.33 -15.21 -8.26
CA HIS A 161 -8.04 -15.78 -9.40
C HIS A 161 -9.43 -16.30 -8.97
N VAL A 162 -10.49 -15.71 -9.53
CA VAL A 162 -11.90 -16.11 -9.34
C VAL A 162 -12.39 -16.82 -10.61
N ARG A 163 -12.36 -18.15 -10.60
CA ARG A 163 -12.79 -18.98 -11.75
C ARG A 163 -14.31 -19.19 -11.77
N GLY A 164 -14.93 -19.12 -10.60
CA GLY A 164 -16.34 -19.35 -10.36
C GLY A 164 -16.72 -20.83 -10.16
N GLY A 165 -17.84 -21.03 -9.46
CA GLY A 165 -18.43 -22.36 -9.26
C GLY A 165 -17.64 -23.25 -8.29
N GLU A 166 -17.58 -24.55 -8.57
CA GLU A 166 -16.88 -25.54 -7.72
C GLU A 166 -15.36 -25.37 -7.72
N LYS A 167 -14.78 -24.75 -8.75
CA LYS A 167 -13.32 -24.59 -8.91
C LYS A 167 -12.70 -23.67 -7.86
N ASP A 168 -13.50 -22.79 -7.26
CA ASP A 168 -13.09 -21.87 -6.20
C ASP A 168 -13.51 -22.36 -4.81
N LYS A 169 -14.18 -23.51 -4.71
CA LYS A 169 -14.64 -24.04 -3.43
C LYS A 169 -13.50 -24.78 -2.73
N GLY A 170 -13.32 -24.46 -1.45
CA GLY A 170 -12.40 -25.17 -0.57
C GLY A 170 -11.07 -24.45 -0.41
N LYS A 171 -9.99 -25.23 -0.42
CA LYS A 171 -8.63 -24.76 -0.17
C LYS A 171 -7.68 -25.29 -1.23
N ASN A 172 -6.61 -24.55 -1.53
CA ASN A 172 -5.53 -25.03 -2.41
C ASN A 172 -4.71 -26.15 -1.71
N GLU A 173 -3.67 -26.63 -2.38
CA GLU A 173 -2.78 -27.68 -1.85
C GLU A 173 -2.03 -27.30 -0.57
N PHE A 174 -1.94 -26.01 -0.28
CA PHE A 174 -1.32 -25.44 0.92
C PHE A 174 -2.34 -25.15 2.03
N GLY A 175 -3.63 -25.41 1.80
CA GLY A 175 -4.68 -25.19 2.78
C GLY A 175 -5.21 -23.75 2.83
N GLU A 176 -4.92 -22.93 1.83
CA GLU A 176 -5.33 -21.53 1.72
C GLU A 176 -6.65 -21.39 0.99
N LYS A 177 -7.47 -20.39 1.35
CA LYS A 177 -8.75 -20.13 0.66
C LYS A 177 -8.50 -19.68 -0.78
N MET A 178 -9.49 -19.89 -1.65
CA MET A 178 -9.44 -19.53 -3.07
C MET A 178 -10.65 -18.70 -3.50
N GLY A 179 -10.55 -18.02 -4.64
CA GLY A 179 -11.62 -17.22 -5.24
C GLY A 179 -12.18 -16.16 -4.28
N ILE A 180 -13.50 -15.99 -4.28
CA ILE A 180 -14.18 -14.98 -3.44
C ILE A 180 -13.92 -15.19 -1.94
N ALA A 181 -13.72 -16.43 -1.50
CA ALA A 181 -13.41 -16.70 -0.09
C ALA A 181 -12.02 -16.18 0.32
N ARG A 182 -11.06 -16.11 -0.63
CA ARG A 182 -9.76 -15.48 -0.40
C ARG A 182 -9.86 -13.96 -0.39
N VAL A 183 -10.61 -13.37 -1.32
CA VAL A 183 -10.91 -11.93 -1.34
C VAL A 183 -11.51 -11.50 -0.01
N LEU A 184 -12.52 -12.24 0.47
CA LEU A 184 -13.18 -11.95 1.74
C LEU A 184 -12.21 -12.07 2.93
N GLU A 185 -11.36 -13.09 2.95
CA GLU A 185 -10.37 -13.27 4.02
C GLU A 185 -9.36 -12.12 4.07
N ALA A 186 -8.88 -11.64 2.93
CA ALA A 186 -7.98 -10.49 2.87
C ALA A 186 -8.65 -9.22 3.43
N LEU A 187 -9.92 -8.99 3.07
CA LEU A 187 -10.70 -7.86 3.60
C LEU A 187 -11.03 -8.02 5.09
N GLU A 188 -11.29 -9.24 5.56
CA GLU A 188 -11.54 -9.53 6.98
C GLU A 188 -10.27 -9.35 7.84
N ALA A 189 -9.09 -9.58 7.28
CA ALA A 189 -7.81 -9.43 7.96
C ALA A 189 -7.34 -7.96 8.07
N ASN A 190 -7.90 -7.06 7.26
CA ASN A 190 -7.54 -5.65 7.24
C ASN A 190 -8.07 -4.89 8.46
N ASP A 191 -7.31 -3.88 8.93
CA ASP A 191 -7.78 -2.95 9.95
C ASP A 191 -8.61 -1.82 9.31
N TRP A 192 -9.87 -1.76 9.70
CA TRP A 192 -10.83 -0.80 9.18
C TRP A 192 -11.01 0.41 10.08
N ALA A 193 -10.41 0.45 11.26
CA ALA A 193 -10.49 1.63 12.12
C ALA A 193 -9.87 2.83 11.39
N GLN A 194 -10.57 3.97 11.40
CA GLN A 194 -9.91 5.23 11.09
C GLN A 194 -9.07 5.59 12.31
N LEU A 195 -7.77 5.80 12.10
CA LEU A 195 -7.00 6.55 13.09
C LEU A 195 -7.64 7.92 13.17
N ASP A 196 -8.13 8.28 14.35
CA ASP A 196 -8.48 9.66 14.64
C ASP A 196 -7.13 10.39 14.62
N ASP A 197 -6.78 10.97 13.47
CA ASP A 197 -5.67 11.91 13.33
C ASP A 197 -6.05 13.22 14.05
N GLY A 198 -6.48 13.08 15.31
CA GLY A 198 -6.80 14.14 16.22
C GLY A 198 -5.56 14.99 16.40
N VAL A 199 -5.45 16.03 15.59
CA VAL A 199 -4.94 17.34 15.99
C VAL A 199 -5.82 17.85 17.14
N GLY A 200 -5.73 17.15 18.26
CA GLY A 200 -6.23 17.51 19.56
C GLY A 200 -5.01 17.61 20.44
N GLU A 201 -4.62 18.84 20.76
CA GLU A 201 -3.79 19.15 21.92
C GLU A 201 -4.34 18.38 23.13
N SER A 202 -3.76 17.22 23.44
CA SER A 202 -4.03 16.48 24.65
C SER A 202 -2.70 16.27 25.34
N ASP A 203 -2.37 17.28 26.15
CA ASP A 203 -1.34 17.29 27.19
C ASP A 203 -1.68 16.25 28.26
N GLY A 204 -1.56 14.97 27.88
CA GLY A 204 -1.88 13.82 28.71
C GLY A 204 -0.81 12.78 28.56
N GLU A 205 0.13 12.77 29.52
CA GLU A 205 1.04 11.66 29.80
C GLU A 205 0.27 10.33 29.81
N ALA A 206 0.24 9.64 28.68
CA ALA A 206 0.03 8.21 28.65
C ALA A 206 1.44 7.60 28.70
N GLY A 207 1.78 7.05 29.86
CA GLY A 207 3.02 6.30 30.06
C GLY A 207 3.05 5.09 29.13
N TYR A 208 3.56 5.29 27.92
CA TYR A 208 4.23 4.25 27.16
C TYR A 208 5.56 4.01 27.84
N ASP A 209 5.81 2.75 28.16
CA ASP A 209 7.07 2.25 28.70
C ASP A 209 8.17 2.56 27.65
N ASP A 210 8.83 3.69 27.85
CA ASP A 210 10.01 4.19 27.13
C ASP A 210 11.20 3.27 27.42
N GLY A 211 11.15 2.06 26.87
CA GLY A 211 12.14 1.00 27.09
C GLY A 211 12.54 0.24 25.83
N ASP A 212 11.66 0.19 24.83
CA ASP A 212 11.96 -0.38 23.51
C ASP A 212 12.00 0.75 22.47
N VAL A 213 12.84 1.77 22.75
CA VAL A 213 13.37 2.64 21.70
C VAL A 213 14.03 1.71 20.68
N LEU A 214 13.49 1.71 19.47
CA LEU A 214 13.94 0.95 18.30
C LEU A 214 15.47 0.94 18.23
N ASP A 215 16.09 -0.14 18.72
CA ASP A 215 17.55 -0.28 18.68
C ASP A 215 17.96 -0.49 17.21
N PRO A 216 18.63 0.50 16.58
CA PRO A 216 19.07 0.40 15.20
C PRO A 216 20.06 -0.76 14.99
N GLU A 217 20.67 -1.26 16.08
CA GLU A 217 21.60 -2.40 16.06
C GLU A 217 20.88 -3.76 15.98
N SER A 218 19.56 -3.81 16.15
CA SER A 218 18.74 -5.04 16.09
C SER A 218 18.13 -5.32 14.70
N LEU A 219 18.25 -4.38 13.77
CA LEU A 219 17.84 -4.56 12.38
C LEU A 219 18.92 -5.36 11.65
N GLU A 220 18.80 -6.69 11.68
CA GLU A 220 19.63 -7.66 10.95
C GLU A 220 19.41 -7.57 9.42
N PHE A 221 19.60 -6.37 8.86
CA PHE A 221 19.49 -6.09 7.43
C PHE A 221 20.82 -6.26 6.69
N GLY A 222 21.91 -6.58 7.41
CA GLY A 222 23.26 -6.63 6.84
C GLY A 222 23.80 -5.23 6.47
N PHE A 223 23.12 -4.17 6.94
CA PHE A 223 23.64 -2.81 6.92
C PHE A 223 24.45 -2.62 8.20
N ASP A 224 25.75 -2.38 8.06
CA ASP A 224 26.59 -1.95 9.17
C ASP A 224 26.16 -0.52 9.58
N LYS A 225 26.43 -0.14 10.82
CA LYS A 225 26.34 1.23 11.34
C LYS A 225 27.03 2.23 10.40
N THR A 226 28.10 1.80 9.73
CA THR A 226 28.80 2.60 8.71
C THR A 226 27.99 2.80 7.42
N ASP A 227 27.20 1.82 6.98
CA ASP A 227 26.33 1.93 5.80
C ASP A 227 25.13 2.85 6.10
N PHE A 228 24.59 2.78 7.31
CA PHE A 228 23.50 3.66 7.76
C PHE A 228 23.98 5.11 7.96
N GLU A 229 25.15 5.31 8.56
CA GLU A 229 25.79 6.63 8.64
C GLU A 229 26.16 7.19 7.25
N GLY A 230 26.58 6.31 6.33
CA GLY A 230 26.86 6.68 4.94
C GLY A 230 25.59 7.12 4.20
N LEU A 231 24.49 6.40 4.39
CA LEU A 231 23.17 6.77 3.87
C LEU A 231 22.69 8.10 4.48
N LYS A 232 22.86 8.28 5.80
CA LYS A 232 22.57 9.53 6.52
C LYS A 232 23.39 10.70 5.95
N ARG A 233 24.70 10.56 5.76
CA ARG A 233 25.52 11.63 5.16
C ARG A 233 25.16 11.93 3.71
N ALA A 234 24.82 10.91 2.93
CA ALA A 234 24.45 11.08 1.53
C ALA A 234 23.07 11.75 1.34
N ILE A 235 22.12 11.49 2.24
CA ILE A 235 20.75 12.04 2.16
C ILE A 235 20.67 13.46 2.73
N TRP A 236 21.32 13.72 3.87
CA TRP A 236 21.22 15.03 4.54
C TRP A 236 22.32 16.02 4.15
N GLY A 237 23.18 15.67 3.19
CA GLY A 237 24.09 16.63 2.57
C GLY A 237 24.99 17.36 3.57
N LEU A 238 25.59 16.65 4.53
CA LEU A 238 26.64 17.19 5.41
C LEU A 238 27.99 17.35 4.68
N ASP A 239 27.96 17.63 3.37
CA ASP A 239 29.09 18.24 2.67
C ASP A 239 29.05 19.75 2.95
N ASP A 240 29.49 20.11 4.16
CA ASP A 240 30.06 21.44 4.36
C ASP A 240 31.35 21.50 3.55
N GLU A 241 31.30 22.21 2.43
CA GLU A 241 32.45 22.49 1.58
C GLU A 241 33.65 23.02 2.38
N ALA A 242 34.79 22.33 2.26
CA ALA A 242 36.10 22.95 2.52
C ALA A 242 37.19 22.37 1.59
N GLY A 243 37.23 22.89 0.36
CA GLY A 243 38.46 23.46 -0.19
C GLY A 243 39.29 22.63 -1.18
N GLU A 244 39.25 23.02 -2.45
CA GLU A 244 40.39 22.87 -3.37
C GLU A 244 41.60 23.68 -2.86
N GLY A 245 42.81 23.10 -2.90
CA GLY A 245 44.05 23.83 -3.15
C GLY A 245 45.04 24.05 -1.99
N SER A 246 46.13 23.26 -2.03
CA SER A 246 47.53 23.60 -1.69
C SER A 246 47.97 23.99 -0.26
N ALA A 247 49.05 23.30 0.15
CA ALA A 247 50.18 23.70 1.00
C ALA A 247 50.09 23.56 2.54
N GLU A 248 50.91 22.61 3.02
CA GLU A 248 51.84 22.64 4.16
C GLU A 248 51.47 23.34 5.50
N ASP A 249 51.61 22.50 6.54
CA ASP A 249 52.33 22.69 7.80
C ASP A 249 51.52 22.92 9.08
N GLY A 250 52.06 22.34 10.15
CA GLY A 250 51.36 21.94 11.36
C GLY A 250 50.91 23.07 12.27
N LYS A 251 49.87 22.78 13.08
CA LYS A 251 49.95 22.93 14.54
C LYS A 251 48.75 22.31 15.25
N GLN A 252 49.09 21.39 16.14
CA GLN A 252 48.30 20.89 17.25
C GLN A 252 47.75 22.02 18.12
N LYS A 253 46.43 22.05 18.34
CA LYS A 253 45.81 22.62 19.53
C LYS A 253 44.58 21.81 19.93
N THR A 254 44.70 21.21 21.11
CA THR A 254 43.64 20.66 21.94
C THR A 254 42.78 21.79 22.50
N SER A 255 41.46 21.65 22.45
CA SER A 255 40.56 22.10 23.53
C SER A 255 39.12 21.62 23.29
N ASP A 256 38.64 20.91 24.31
CA ASP A 256 37.28 20.81 24.83
C ASP A 256 36.11 20.42 23.93
N GLY A 257 35.51 19.29 24.33
CA GLY A 257 34.25 18.81 23.82
C GLY A 257 33.09 19.73 24.16
N LYS A 258 32.24 19.90 23.16
CA LYS A 258 30.81 19.66 23.27
C LYS A 258 30.48 18.73 22.11
N GLN A 259 30.11 17.48 22.42
CA GLN A 259 29.22 16.76 21.53
C GLN A 259 27.93 17.58 21.56
N GLU A 260 27.72 18.39 20.52
CA GLU A 260 26.35 18.68 20.12
C GLU A 260 25.80 17.31 19.70
N GLU A 261 24.98 16.72 20.57
CA GLU A 261 23.97 15.80 20.08
C GLU A 261 23.23 16.60 19.01
N ASP A 262 23.45 16.28 17.74
CA ASP A 262 22.58 16.72 16.65
C ASP A 262 21.21 16.13 16.96
N VAL A 263 20.43 16.87 17.76
CA VAL A 263 19.02 16.63 17.97
C VAL A 263 18.40 16.89 16.61
N LEU A 264 18.12 15.79 15.90
CA LEU A 264 17.36 15.83 14.66
C LEU A 264 16.13 16.72 14.89
N GLY A 265 15.87 17.65 13.97
CA GLY A 265 14.66 18.47 14.05
C GLY A 265 13.41 17.57 14.06
N GLU A 266 12.30 17.99 14.66
CA GLU A 266 11.07 17.18 14.73
C GLU A 266 10.63 16.67 13.33
N GLU A 267 10.78 17.50 12.29
CA GLU A 267 10.53 17.11 10.89
C GLU A 267 11.51 16.03 10.37
N GLU A 268 12.74 16.01 10.86
CA GLU A 268 13.76 15.01 10.50
C GLU A 268 13.52 13.68 11.22
N VAL A 269 13.01 13.73 12.46
CA VAL A 269 12.57 12.55 13.21
C VAL A 269 11.35 11.92 12.55
N GLU A 270 10.33 12.70 12.18
CA GLU A 270 9.14 12.19 11.49
C GLU A 270 9.51 11.52 10.15
N LYS A 271 10.38 12.16 9.37
CA LYS A 271 10.93 11.58 8.14
C LYS A 271 11.69 10.28 8.39
N LEU A 272 12.52 10.23 9.43
CA LEU A 272 13.25 9.02 9.81
C LEU A 272 12.30 7.89 10.23
N GLU A 273 11.25 8.19 10.99
CA GLU A 273 10.22 7.23 11.39
C GLU A 273 9.46 6.65 10.19
N VAL A 274 9.06 7.49 9.24
CA VAL A 274 8.44 7.05 7.97
C VAL A 274 9.38 6.15 7.18
N MET A 275 10.66 6.52 7.07
CA MET A 275 11.67 5.70 6.41
C MET A 275 11.84 4.35 7.10
N MET A 276 11.97 4.32 8.43
CA MET A 276 12.14 3.08 9.19
C MET A 276 10.92 2.16 9.05
N ARG A 277 9.70 2.72 9.10
CA ARG A 277 8.45 1.97 8.90
C ARG A 277 8.39 1.33 7.50
N LYS A 278 8.77 2.08 6.46
CA LYS A 278 8.85 1.55 5.08
C LYS A 278 9.91 0.44 4.94
N LEU A 279 11.09 0.62 5.52
CA LEU A 279 12.17 -0.39 5.51
C LEU A 279 11.76 -1.67 6.27
N GLN A 280 11.02 -1.53 7.37
CA GLN A 280 10.51 -2.67 8.13
C GLN A 280 9.45 -3.45 7.34
N ALA A 281 8.51 -2.76 6.67
CA ALA A 281 7.52 -3.41 5.81
C ALA A 281 8.19 -4.23 4.67
N VAL A 282 9.26 -3.69 4.08
CA VAL A 282 10.03 -4.37 3.03
C VAL A 282 10.76 -5.58 3.59
N ARG A 283 11.31 -5.49 4.80
CA ARG A 283 11.94 -6.63 5.48
C ARG A 283 10.94 -7.77 5.65
N ASP A 284 9.76 -7.47 6.19
CA ASP A 284 8.72 -8.48 6.48
C ASP A 284 8.20 -9.15 5.20
N LEU A 285 8.01 -8.39 4.12
CA LEU A 285 7.60 -8.93 2.82
C LEU A 285 8.70 -9.75 2.14
N SER A 286 9.97 -9.43 2.40
CA SER A 286 11.11 -10.16 1.84
C SER A 286 11.48 -11.43 2.62
N ALA A 287 10.88 -11.64 3.80
CA ALA A 287 11.12 -12.78 4.65
C ALA A 287 10.55 -14.06 4.00
N GLY A 288 11.44 -14.85 3.41
CA GLY A 288 11.07 -16.11 2.73
C GLY A 288 11.35 -16.11 1.21
N MET A 289 11.75 -14.98 0.63
CA MET A 289 12.07 -14.90 -0.80
C MET A 289 13.55 -15.27 -1.10
N PRO A 290 13.83 -15.83 -2.30
CA PRO A 290 15.18 -16.03 -2.82
C PRO A 290 16.03 -14.75 -2.80
N GLU A 291 17.36 -14.89 -2.66
CA GLU A 291 18.27 -13.75 -2.46
C GLU A 291 18.24 -12.73 -3.61
N GLU A 292 18.02 -13.19 -4.83
CA GLU A 292 17.95 -12.34 -6.03
C GLU A 292 16.68 -11.47 -6.05
N GLU A 293 15.53 -12.05 -5.69
CA GLU A 293 14.25 -11.34 -5.54
C GLU A 293 14.30 -10.37 -4.35
N ARG A 294 14.91 -10.79 -3.24
CA ARG A 294 15.14 -9.94 -2.07
C ARG A 294 15.98 -8.72 -2.41
N LYS A 295 17.07 -8.88 -3.17
CA LYS A 295 17.93 -7.76 -3.60
C LYS A 295 17.18 -6.81 -4.53
N ARG A 296 16.36 -7.34 -5.45
CA ARG A 296 15.54 -6.52 -6.34
C ARG A 296 14.48 -5.73 -5.56
N LEU A 297 13.82 -6.35 -4.58
CA LEU A 297 12.84 -5.69 -3.72
C LEU A 297 13.48 -4.64 -2.82
N ALA A 298 14.63 -4.94 -2.21
CA ALA A 298 15.39 -3.99 -1.41
C ALA A 298 15.86 -2.78 -2.22
N ALA A 299 16.37 -3.00 -3.44
CA ALA A 299 16.78 -1.90 -4.32
C ALA A 299 15.60 -1.00 -4.74
N ARG A 300 14.42 -1.61 -4.98
CA ARG A 300 13.20 -0.86 -5.29
C ARG A 300 12.72 -0.05 -4.08
N ALA A 301 12.71 -0.66 -2.90
CA ALA A 301 12.32 -0.01 -1.66
C ALA A 301 13.21 1.19 -1.33
N VAL A 302 14.53 1.05 -1.45
CA VAL A 302 15.47 2.15 -1.26
C VAL A 302 15.21 3.27 -2.28
N GLY A 303 14.95 2.91 -3.55
CA GLY A 303 14.61 3.88 -4.58
C GLY A 303 13.27 4.60 -4.38
N GLU A 304 12.31 3.98 -3.69
CA GLU A 304 11.03 4.60 -3.33
C GLU A 304 11.18 5.52 -2.13
N VAL A 305 11.88 5.06 -1.08
CA VAL A 305 12.22 5.89 0.08
C VAL A 305 13.03 7.11 -0.34
N MET A 306 13.97 6.99 -1.27
CA MET A 306 14.77 8.14 -1.75
C MET A 306 14.00 9.15 -2.60
N LYS A 307 12.78 8.85 -3.08
CA LYS A 307 11.99 9.83 -3.86
C LYS A 307 11.17 10.78 -2.99
N ASP A 308 10.93 10.41 -1.73
CA ASP A 308 10.14 11.19 -0.78
C ASP A 308 10.99 12.21 0.00
N PHE A 309 12.29 12.30 -0.31
CA PHE A 309 13.32 13.13 0.34
C PHE A 309 14.09 13.93 -0.72
#